data_AF-A0A8F8Y5M5-F1
#
_entry.id   AF-A0A8F8Y5M5-F1
#
_cell.length_a   1.000
_cell.length_b   1.000
_cell.length_c   1.000
_cell.angle_alpha   90.00
_cell.angle_beta   90.00
_cell.angle_gamma   90.00
#
_symmetry.space_group_name_H-M   'P 1'
#
loop_
_entity.id
_entity.type
_entity.pdbx_description
1 polymer ?
#
loop_
_entity_poly.entity_id
_entity_poly.type
_entity_poly.pdbx_seq_one_letter_code
_entity_poly.pdbx_strand_id
1 'polypeptide(L)'
;FLPLFTKVDGITYKKDKSDYSPLKPSFIAGGGAFGYKMDDIRVDVEGVYSYLNKNDVKDVTFDPANTIADSVTAISGLVNVYYDIAIEDMPITPYIGVGVGAAYISTPLEPAVNDQKSKFGFAGQVKAGVSYDVTPEAKLYAGARYFGSYGANFDGKKTDPKDSTRQVTDAGAYKVLYSAIGA
;
A
#
# COMPACT_ATOMS: atom_id res chain seq x y z
N PHE A 1 -4.36 14.03 -0.89
CA PHE A 1 -4.69 13.29 0.35
C PHE A 1 -4.69 11.80 0.02
N LEU A 2 -3.94 10.97 0.75
CA LEU A 2 -3.95 9.50 0.56
C LEU A 2 -5.21 8.93 1.22
N PRO A 3 -5.92 8.00 0.57
CA PRO A 3 -7.13 7.41 1.15
C PRO A 3 -6.78 6.53 2.36
N LEU A 4 -7.74 6.34 3.27
CA LEU A 4 -7.59 5.46 4.44
C LEU A 4 -7.39 3.99 4.03
N PHE A 5 -7.99 3.58 2.91
CA PHE A 5 -7.90 2.25 2.34
C PHE A 5 -7.39 2.31 0.90
N THR A 6 -6.83 1.20 0.40
CA THR A 6 -6.36 1.11 -1.00
C THR A 6 -7.48 1.43 -1.98
N LYS A 7 -7.16 2.26 -2.98
CA LYS A 7 -8.07 2.70 -4.02
C LYS A 7 -7.43 2.54 -5.40
N VAL A 8 -8.21 2.09 -6.38
CA VAL A 8 -7.82 2.12 -7.80
C VAL A 8 -8.73 3.09 -8.53
N ASP A 9 -8.19 4.26 -8.90
CA ASP A 9 -8.92 5.21 -9.74
C ASP A 9 -8.99 4.67 -11.18
N GLY A 10 -10.11 4.92 -11.87
CA GLY A 10 -10.39 4.37 -13.21
C GLY A 10 -11.30 3.13 -13.20
N ILE A 11 -11.50 2.50 -12.05
CA ILE A 11 -12.44 1.40 -11.86
C ILE A 11 -13.50 1.82 -10.84
N THR A 12 -14.77 1.89 -11.26
CA THR A 12 -15.88 2.20 -10.36
C THR A 12 -16.67 0.94 -10.07
N TYR A 13 -16.66 0.46 -8.82
CA TYR A 13 -17.56 -0.60 -8.37
C TYR A 13 -18.86 0.04 -7.92
N LYS A 14 -19.95 -0.21 -8.63
CA LYS A 14 -21.29 0.21 -8.21
C LYS A 14 -22.07 -1.02 -7.76
N LYS A 15 -22.54 -1.00 -6.52
CA LYS A 15 -23.63 -1.87 -6.07
C LYS A 15 -24.79 -0.94 -5.74
N ASP A 16 -25.88 -1.06 -6.51
CA ASP A 16 -27.01 -0.13 -6.50
C ASP A 16 -26.61 1.33 -6.81
N LYS A 17 -27.01 2.32 -5.99
CA LYS A 17 -26.62 3.74 -6.09
C LYS A 17 -25.34 4.09 -5.32
N SER A 18 -24.64 3.09 -4.78
CA SER A 18 -23.52 3.29 -3.86
C SER A 18 -22.21 2.84 -4.48
N ASP A 19 -21.19 3.70 -4.38
CA ASP A 19 -19.83 3.39 -4.81
C ASP A 19 -19.14 2.50 -3.76
N TYR A 20 -18.57 1.37 -4.19
CA TYR A 20 -17.81 0.43 -3.36
C TYR A 20 -16.33 0.42 -3.73
N SER A 21 -15.46 0.03 -2.79
CA SER A 21 -14.03 -0.16 -3.09
C SER A 21 -13.78 -1.53 -3.75
N PRO A 22 -12.99 -1.61 -4.84
CA PRO A 22 -12.65 -2.86 -5.53
C PRO A 22 -11.96 -3.93 -4.65
N LEU A 23 -11.22 -3.47 -3.64
CA LEU A 23 -10.30 -4.28 -2.86
C LEU A 23 -10.69 -4.29 -1.39
N LYS A 24 -10.40 -5.39 -0.70
CA LYS A 24 -10.53 -5.48 0.76
C LYS A 24 -9.58 -4.50 1.46
N PRO A 25 -9.84 -4.16 2.74
CA PRO A 25 -8.90 -3.41 3.55
C PRO A 25 -7.52 -4.05 3.48
N SER A 26 -6.54 -3.20 3.23
CA SER A 26 -5.17 -3.58 2.93
C SER A 26 -4.40 -3.87 4.22
N PHE A 27 -3.83 -5.06 4.32
CA PHE A 27 -2.98 -5.46 5.43
C PHE A 27 -1.55 -5.72 4.94
N ILE A 28 -0.57 -5.45 5.81
CA ILE A 28 0.82 -5.84 5.60
C ILE A 28 0.96 -7.28 6.08
N ALA A 29 1.32 -8.19 5.18
CA ALA A 29 1.38 -9.62 5.48
C ALA A 29 2.64 -10.00 6.26
N GLY A 30 3.70 -9.20 6.13
CA GLY A 30 4.92 -9.36 6.91
C GLY A 30 6.00 -8.38 6.47
N GLY A 31 7.04 -8.27 7.27
CA GLY A 31 8.18 -7.42 6.97
C GLY A 31 9.30 -7.61 7.97
N GLY A 32 10.47 -7.09 7.64
CA GLY A 32 11.64 -7.06 8.50
C GLY A 32 12.30 -5.70 8.42
N ALA A 33 12.90 -5.27 9.54
CA ALA A 33 13.67 -4.05 9.60
C ALA A 33 15.04 -4.32 10.22
N PHE A 34 16.05 -3.60 9.74
CA PHE A 34 17.38 -3.57 10.32
C PHE A 34 17.77 -2.11 10.51
N GLY A 35 18.31 -1.77 11.67
CA GLY A 35 18.55 -0.38 12.02
C GLY A 35 19.54 -0.19 13.14
N TYR A 36 19.82 1.09 13.40
CA TYR A 36 20.72 1.53 14.44
C TYR A 36 20.03 2.60 15.30
N LYS A 37 20.25 2.54 16.61
CA LYS A 37 19.74 3.52 17.57
C LYS A 37 20.90 4.39 18.07
N MET A 38 20.69 5.70 18.04
CA MET A 38 21.60 6.77 18.44
C MET A 38 20.90 7.61 19.49
N ASP A 39 21.12 7.30 20.76
CA ASP A 39 20.44 7.95 21.90
C ASP A 39 18.91 7.95 21.72
N ASP A 40 18.31 9.11 21.47
CA ASP A 40 16.85 9.28 21.30
C ASP A 40 16.38 9.04 19.85
N ILE A 41 17.30 8.97 18.89
CA ILE A 41 16.99 8.81 17.47
C ILE A 41 17.29 7.39 17.03
N ARG A 42 16.32 6.72 16.40
CA ARG A 42 16.53 5.42 15.76
C ARG A 42 16.35 5.55 14.27
N VAL A 43 17.23 4.95 13.48
CA VAL A 43 17.10 4.86 12.03
C VAL A 43 17.05 3.40 11.63
N ASP A 44 16.05 3.00 10.85
CA ASP A 44 15.98 1.65 10.29
C ASP A 44 15.70 1.66 8.79
N VAL A 45 16.06 0.56 8.15
CA VAL A 45 15.65 0.21 6.80
C VAL A 45 14.69 -0.96 6.93
N GLU A 46 13.50 -0.82 6.36
CA GLU A 46 12.40 -1.76 6.47
C GLU A 46 11.98 -2.26 5.09
N GLY A 47 11.91 -3.58 4.94
CA GLY A 47 11.25 -4.23 3.82
C GLY A 47 9.91 -4.79 4.28
N VAL A 48 8.83 -4.44 3.57
CA VAL A 48 7.50 -4.99 3.84
C VAL A 48 6.88 -5.62 2.59
N TYR A 49 6.18 -6.72 2.80
CA TYR A 49 5.44 -7.47 1.80
C TYR A 49 3.95 -7.46 2.16
N SER A 50 3.13 -7.13 1.18
CA SER A 50 1.68 -7.03 1.34
C SER A 50 0.98 -7.76 0.22
N TYR A 51 -0.05 -8.51 0.59
CA TYR A 51 -0.86 -9.28 -0.34
C TYR A 51 -2.33 -8.89 -0.18
N LEU A 52 -2.91 -8.35 -1.25
CA LEU A 52 -4.30 -7.88 -1.26
C LEU A 52 -5.14 -8.84 -2.08
N ASN A 53 -6.09 -9.48 -1.43
CA ASN A 53 -7.11 -10.26 -2.13
C ASN A 53 -8.18 -9.33 -2.70
N LYS A 54 -8.64 -9.66 -3.92
CA LYS A 54 -9.83 -9.05 -4.52
C LYS A 54 -11.01 -9.16 -3.56
N ASN A 55 -11.82 -8.10 -3.52
CA ASN A 55 -13.05 -8.15 -2.76
C ASN A 55 -14.05 -8.99 -3.55
N ASP A 56 -14.57 -10.04 -2.94
CA ASP A 56 -15.47 -11.01 -3.57
C ASP A 56 -16.89 -10.43 -3.59
N VAL A 57 -17.06 -9.33 -4.33
CA VAL A 57 -18.36 -8.71 -4.55
C VAL A 57 -19.04 -9.51 -5.66
N LYS A 58 -19.93 -10.42 -5.26
CA LYS A 58 -20.83 -11.11 -6.19
C LYS A 58 -21.75 -10.09 -6.88
N ASP A 59 -22.05 -10.31 -8.15
CA ASP A 59 -22.92 -9.50 -9.01
C ASP A 59 -22.40 -8.11 -9.41
N VAL A 60 -21.13 -8.03 -9.87
CA VAL A 60 -20.60 -6.83 -10.54
C VAL A 60 -20.54 -7.07 -12.05
N THR A 61 -21.25 -6.24 -12.81
CA THR A 61 -21.15 -6.24 -14.28
C THR A 61 -19.88 -5.50 -14.68
N PHE A 62 -18.92 -6.21 -15.28
CA PHE A 62 -17.71 -5.62 -15.82
C PHE A 62 -17.98 -5.04 -17.22
N ASP A 63 -17.31 -3.94 -17.54
CA ASP A 63 -17.10 -3.57 -18.95
C ASP A 63 -16.25 -4.67 -19.60
N PRO A 64 -16.72 -5.36 -20.66
CA PRO A 64 -16.03 -6.51 -21.27
C PRO A 64 -14.63 -6.20 -21.80
N ALA A 65 -14.20 -4.93 -21.85
CA ALA A 65 -12.86 -4.56 -22.25
C ALA A 65 -11.77 -4.81 -21.19
N ASN A 66 -12.11 -4.88 -19.88
CA ASN A 66 -11.11 -4.87 -18.81
C ASN A 66 -11.48 -5.84 -17.65
N THR A 67 -10.74 -6.95 -17.55
CA THR A 67 -10.84 -7.90 -16.43
C THR A 67 -9.87 -7.49 -15.30
N ILE A 68 -10.36 -7.49 -14.06
CA ILE A 68 -9.60 -7.11 -12.85
C ILE A 68 -8.88 -8.33 -12.27
N ALA A 69 -7.59 -8.19 -12.00
CA ALA A 69 -6.76 -9.21 -11.38
C ALA A 69 -7.31 -9.66 -10.02
N ASP A 70 -7.23 -10.96 -9.75
CA ASP A 70 -7.77 -11.55 -8.52
C ASP A 70 -6.97 -11.20 -7.25
N SER A 71 -5.75 -10.69 -7.40
CA SER A 71 -4.95 -10.18 -6.29
C SER A 71 -3.99 -9.08 -6.74
N VAL A 72 -3.64 -8.20 -5.81
CA VAL A 72 -2.61 -7.17 -5.98
C VAL A 72 -1.53 -7.39 -4.93
N THR A 73 -0.31 -7.66 -5.37
CA THR A 73 0.86 -7.74 -4.51
C THR A 73 1.56 -6.38 -4.46
N ALA A 74 2.01 -5.97 -3.26
CA ALA A 74 2.82 -4.79 -3.06
C ALA A 74 4.05 -5.13 -2.21
N ILE A 75 5.23 -4.81 -2.74
CA ILE A 75 6.51 -4.93 -2.03
C ILE A 75 7.05 -3.52 -1.84
N SER A 76 7.41 -3.12 -0.62
CA SER A 76 8.00 -1.80 -0.39
C SER A 76 9.24 -1.85 0.48
N GLY A 77 10.20 -1.00 0.15
CA GLY A 77 11.37 -0.70 0.95
C GLY A 77 11.28 0.74 1.46
N LEU A 78 11.48 0.94 2.76
CA LEU A 78 11.41 2.23 3.43
C LEU A 78 12.67 2.45 4.27
N VAL A 79 13.04 3.72 4.42
CA VAL A 79 13.94 4.18 5.45
C VAL A 79 13.10 4.93 6.47
N ASN A 80 13.22 4.54 7.74
CA ASN A 80 12.44 5.11 8.83
C ASN A 80 13.35 5.81 9.82
N VAL A 81 12.87 6.91 10.36
CA VAL A 81 13.46 7.62 11.50
C VAL A 81 12.43 7.64 12.62
N TYR A 82 12.87 7.33 13.82
CA TYR A 82 12.05 7.35 15.03
C TYR A 82 12.67 8.25 16.06
N TYR A 83 11.80 8.79 16.89
CA TYR A 83 12.13 9.50 18.10
C TYR A 83 11.52 8.73 19.28
N ASP A 84 12.40 8.23 20.13
CA ASP A 84 12.03 7.51 21.35
C ASP A 84 11.93 8.54 22.49
N ILE A 85 10.77 8.59 23.14
CA ILE A 85 10.51 9.50 24.26
C ILE A 85 10.91 8.76 25.53
N ALA A 86 12.06 9.12 26.08
CA ALA A 86 12.48 8.61 27.39
C ALA A 86 11.55 9.16 28.47
N ILE A 87 10.95 8.26 29.25
CA ILE A 87 10.21 8.59 30.47
C ILE A 87 11.02 8.05 31.63
N GLU A 88 11.40 8.92 32.56
CA GLU A 88 12.13 8.51 33.76
C GLU A 88 11.31 7.51 34.58
N ASP A 89 12.00 6.53 35.16
CA ASP A 89 11.44 5.51 36.06
C ASP A 89 10.34 4.59 35.49
N MET A 90 10.23 4.47 34.15
CA MET A 90 9.30 3.53 33.51
C MET A 90 9.99 2.55 32.54
N PRO A 91 9.62 1.26 32.55
CA PRO A 91 10.13 0.27 31.59
C PRO A 91 9.49 0.39 30.19
N ILE A 92 8.68 1.42 29.97
CA ILE A 92 7.93 1.67 28.73
C ILE A 92 8.50 2.92 28.07
N THR A 93 8.86 2.82 26.80
CA THR A 93 9.35 3.95 25.98
C THR A 93 8.39 4.20 24.83
N PRO A 94 7.57 5.26 24.89
CA PRO A 94 6.79 5.70 23.73
C PRO A 94 7.70 6.12 22.59
N TYR A 95 7.27 5.89 21.35
CA TYR A 95 7.99 6.33 20.17
C TYR A 95 7.04 6.85 19.10
N ILE A 96 7.54 7.79 18.30
CA ILE A 96 6.94 8.21 17.04
C ILE A 96 7.96 8.03 15.93
N GLY A 97 7.50 7.72 14.72
CA GLY A 97 8.38 7.54 13.59
C GLY A 97 7.74 7.93 12.28
N VAL A 98 8.58 8.32 11.35
CA VAL A 98 8.21 8.64 9.97
C VAL A 98 9.13 7.90 9.03
N GLY A 99 8.62 7.52 7.86
CA GLY A 99 9.36 6.78 6.88
C GLY A 99 9.03 7.20 5.46
N VAL A 100 10.03 7.07 4.60
CA VAL A 100 9.91 7.35 3.17
C VAL A 100 10.60 6.25 2.38
N GLY A 101 10.10 5.98 1.18
CA GLY A 101 10.62 4.90 0.37
C GLY A 101 9.91 4.74 -0.96
N ALA A 102 9.95 3.51 -1.47
CA ALA A 102 9.30 3.13 -2.70
C ALA A 102 8.50 1.85 -2.52
N ALA A 103 7.38 1.76 -3.24
CA ALA A 103 6.59 0.54 -3.36
C ALA A 103 6.58 0.07 -4.80
N TYR A 104 6.71 -1.23 -5.01
CA TYR A 104 6.52 -1.92 -6.26
C TYR A 104 5.19 -2.67 -6.19
N ILE A 105 4.23 -2.22 -7.00
CA ILE A 105 2.84 -2.67 -6.96
C ILE A 105 2.53 -3.42 -8.25
N SER A 106 1.91 -4.60 -8.15
CA SER A 106 1.45 -5.37 -9.31
C SER A 106 0.22 -4.76 -9.96
N THR A 107 0.03 -5.03 -11.25
CA THR A 107 -1.11 -4.52 -12.01
C THR A 107 -2.44 -5.02 -11.45
N PRO A 108 -3.46 -4.15 -11.36
CA PRO A 108 -4.82 -4.56 -11.01
C PRO A 108 -5.58 -5.19 -12.19
N LEU A 109 -4.95 -5.43 -13.35
CA LEU A 109 -5.58 -5.95 -14.57
C LEU A 109 -5.09 -7.36 -14.94
N GLU A 110 -6.00 -8.19 -15.46
CA GLU A 110 -5.69 -9.52 -15.98
C GLU A 110 -6.41 -9.77 -17.31
N PRO A 111 -5.73 -9.91 -18.46
CA PRO A 111 -4.29 -9.84 -18.64
C PRO A 111 -3.75 -8.40 -18.54
N ALA A 112 -2.48 -8.28 -18.17
CA ALA A 112 -1.78 -7.00 -18.14
C ALA A 112 -1.79 -6.32 -19.53
N VAL A 113 -2.05 -5.01 -19.56
CA VAL A 113 -1.94 -4.20 -20.78
C VAL A 113 -0.48 -3.82 -21.00
N ASN A 114 0.03 -3.95 -22.23
CA ASN A 114 1.41 -3.58 -22.60
C ASN A 114 2.50 -4.22 -21.70
N ASP A 115 2.30 -5.46 -21.25
CA ASP A 115 3.21 -6.17 -20.33
C ASP A 115 3.52 -5.43 -19.02
N GLN A 116 2.67 -4.47 -18.62
CA GLN A 116 2.83 -3.72 -17.38
C GLN A 116 2.45 -4.57 -16.17
N LYS A 117 3.27 -5.56 -15.84
CA LYS A 117 3.00 -6.49 -14.73
C LYS A 117 3.08 -5.82 -13.36
N SER A 118 3.90 -4.77 -13.24
CA SER A 118 4.07 -4.00 -12.00
C SER A 118 4.64 -2.60 -12.27
N LYS A 119 4.46 -1.67 -11.33
CA LYS A 119 4.96 -0.29 -11.38
C LYS A 119 5.49 0.17 -10.03
N PHE A 120 6.45 1.09 -10.06
CA PHE A 120 6.93 1.78 -8.87
C PHE A 120 6.02 2.96 -8.50
N GLY A 121 5.87 3.16 -7.20
CA GLY A 121 5.25 4.33 -6.59
C GLY A 121 6.10 4.83 -5.43
N PHE A 122 5.97 6.11 -5.11
CA PHE A 122 6.52 6.67 -3.89
C PHE A 122 5.75 6.13 -2.68
N ALA A 123 6.46 5.75 -1.63
CA ALA A 123 5.86 5.28 -0.39
C ALA A 123 6.25 6.19 0.79
N GLY A 124 5.30 6.39 1.69
CA GLY A 124 5.52 7.08 2.95
C GLY A 124 4.76 6.39 4.07
N GLN A 125 5.26 6.53 5.29
CA GLN A 125 4.58 5.98 6.45
C GLN A 125 4.79 6.81 7.71
N VAL A 126 3.86 6.66 8.64
CA VAL A 126 3.97 7.15 10.01
C VAL A 126 3.71 6.00 10.98
N LYS A 127 4.44 5.97 12.08
CA LYS A 127 4.38 4.95 13.13
C LYS A 127 4.31 5.63 14.48
N ALA A 128 3.52 5.10 15.39
CA ALA A 128 3.48 5.56 16.77
C ALA A 128 3.17 4.37 17.68
N GLY A 129 3.87 4.26 18.81
CA GLY A 129 3.70 3.12 19.69
C GLY A 129 4.47 3.24 20.98
N VAL A 130 4.59 2.11 21.66
CA VAL A 130 5.38 1.94 22.87
C VAL A 130 6.28 0.72 22.73
N SER A 131 7.48 0.81 23.29
CA SER A 131 8.36 -0.34 23.46
C SER A 131 8.50 -0.70 24.93
N TYR A 132 8.58 -1.99 25.22
CA TYR A 132 8.80 -2.53 26.56
C TYR A 132 10.06 -3.39 26.56
N ASP A 133 10.99 -3.08 27.47
CA ASP A 133 12.24 -3.78 27.62
C ASP A 133 12.01 -5.05 28.46
N VAL A 134 11.98 -6.22 27.82
CA VAL A 134 11.77 -7.51 28.50
C VAL A 134 13.09 -8.02 29.09
N THR A 135 14.15 -7.99 28.28
CA THR A 135 15.53 -8.28 28.69
C THR A 135 16.48 -7.27 28.06
N PRO A 136 17.75 -7.16 28.50
CA PRO A 136 18.73 -6.27 27.86
C PRO A 136 18.91 -6.50 26.35
N GLU A 137 18.63 -7.71 25.87
CA GLU A 137 18.75 -8.13 24.47
C GLU A 137 17.42 -8.14 23.71
N ALA A 138 16.27 -8.16 24.39
CA ALA A 138 14.95 -8.32 23.79
C ALA A 138 13.98 -7.22 24.21
N LYS A 139 13.41 -6.54 23.21
CA LYS A 139 12.40 -5.49 23.37
C LYS A 139 11.13 -5.87 22.62
N LEU A 140 9.98 -5.69 23.26
CA LEU A 140 8.67 -5.82 22.63
C LEU A 140 8.20 -4.46 22.16
N TYR A 141 7.56 -4.42 20.99
CA TYR A 141 6.99 -3.20 20.42
C TYR A 141 5.51 -3.42 20.18
N ALA A 142 4.70 -2.44 20.55
CA ALA A 142 3.28 -2.37 20.20
C ALA A 142 3.01 -0.98 19.66
N GLY A 143 2.41 -0.87 18.48
CA GLY A 143 2.20 0.45 17.89
C GLY A 143 1.40 0.42 16.61
N ALA A 144 0.70 1.52 16.33
CA ALA A 144 -0.03 1.69 15.10
C ALA A 144 0.90 2.21 14.00
N ARG A 145 0.64 1.77 12.76
CA ARG A 145 1.27 2.30 11.55
C ARG A 145 0.21 2.69 10.53
N TYR A 146 0.46 3.82 9.85
CA TYR A 146 -0.23 4.18 8.63
C TYR A 146 0.79 4.24 7.49
N PHE A 147 0.60 3.38 6.50
CA PHE A 147 1.41 3.30 5.29
C PHE A 147 0.60 3.80 4.10
N GLY A 148 1.23 4.55 3.19
CA GLY A 148 0.62 4.99 1.95
C GLY A 148 1.62 5.02 0.79
N SER A 149 1.17 4.67 -0.41
CA SER A 149 1.93 4.73 -1.65
C SER A 149 1.10 5.30 -2.78
N TYR A 150 1.74 6.13 -3.61
CA TYR A 150 1.13 6.78 -4.77
C TYR A 150 2.09 6.84 -5.96
N GLY A 151 1.52 6.99 -7.16
CA GLY A 151 2.30 7.17 -8.40
C GLY A 151 2.43 5.90 -9.25
N ALA A 152 1.95 4.76 -8.76
CA ALA A 152 1.75 3.58 -9.60
C ALA A 152 0.55 3.82 -10.54
N ASN A 153 0.82 4.00 -11.83
CA ASN A 153 -0.21 4.17 -12.86
C ASN A 153 -0.01 3.11 -13.94
N PHE A 154 -1.11 2.49 -14.37
CA PHE A 154 -1.18 1.44 -15.38
C PHE A 154 -2.04 1.90 -16.55
N ASP A 155 -1.65 1.48 -17.73
CA ASP A 155 -2.38 1.76 -18.96
C ASP A 155 -3.60 0.85 -19.07
N GLY A 156 -4.67 1.38 -19.64
CA GLY A 156 -5.87 0.65 -20.00
C GLY A 156 -6.03 0.50 -21.51
N LYS A 157 -7.20 0.02 -21.91
CA LYS A 157 -7.64 0.04 -23.30
C LYS A 157 -8.91 0.88 -23.41
N LYS A 158 -9.01 1.66 -24.48
CA LYS A 158 -10.21 2.40 -24.86
C LYS A 158 -10.49 2.23 -26.34
N THR A 159 -11.73 2.43 -26.75
CA THR A 159 -12.12 2.43 -28.17
C THR A 159 -11.46 3.60 -28.90
N ASP A 160 -10.97 3.36 -30.11
CA ASP A 160 -10.39 4.40 -30.95
C ASP A 160 -11.48 5.41 -31.35
N PRO A 161 -11.30 6.73 -31.06
CA PRO A 161 -12.27 7.75 -31.47
C PRO A 161 -12.51 7.80 -32.99
N LYS A 162 -11.60 7.25 -33.79
CA LYS A 162 -11.67 7.23 -35.26
C LYS A 162 -12.17 5.89 -35.81
N ASP A 163 -12.20 4.83 -34.99
CA ASP A 163 -12.62 3.49 -35.40
C ASP A 163 -13.20 2.72 -34.21
N SER A 164 -14.53 2.63 -34.15
CA SER A 164 -15.26 1.97 -33.07
C SER A 164 -15.00 0.46 -32.94
N THR A 165 -14.32 -0.15 -33.91
CA THR A 165 -13.95 -1.58 -33.90
C THR A 165 -12.53 -1.82 -33.37
N ARG A 166 -11.74 -0.76 -33.19
CA ARG A 166 -10.34 -0.81 -32.77
C ARG A 166 -10.20 -0.38 -31.31
N GLN A 167 -9.39 -1.09 -30.55
CA GLN A 167 -8.95 -0.66 -29.22
C GLN A 167 -7.55 -0.06 -29.30
N VAL A 168 -7.34 1.04 -28.58
CA VAL A 168 -6.06 1.73 -28.42
C VAL A 168 -5.68 1.83 -26.95
N THR A 169 -4.39 1.97 -26.67
CA THR A 169 -3.89 2.17 -25.31
C THR A 169 -4.42 3.47 -24.72
N ASP A 170 -4.92 3.39 -23.50
CA ASP A 170 -5.28 4.54 -22.68
C ASP A 170 -4.23 4.72 -21.59
N ALA A 171 -3.26 5.61 -21.84
CA ALA A 171 -2.11 5.77 -20.97
C ALA A 171 -2.52 6.29 -19.58
N GLY A 172 -2.08 5.60 -18.53
CA GLY A 172 -2.37 5.98 -17.14
C GLY A 172 -3.85 5.90 -16.73
N ALA A 173 -4.67 5.10 -17.45
CA ALA A 173 -6.09 4.93 -17.16
C ALA A 173 -6.38 4.46 -15.73
N TYR A 174 -5.45 3.70 -15.12
CA TYR A 174 -5.62 3.12 -13.80
C TYR A 174 -4.54 3.60 -12.84
N LYS A 175 -4.94 4.34 -11.81
CA LYS A 175 -4.01 4.80 -10.77
C LYS A 175 -4.25 4.04 -9.48
N VAL A 176 -3.19 3.42 -8.95
CA VAL A 176 -3.25 2.67 -7.68
C VAL A 176 -2.70 3.54 -6.56
N LEU A 177 -3.56 3.79 -5.57
CA LEU A 177 -3.24 4.41 -4.29
C LEU A 177 -3.28 3.29 -3.23
N TYR A 178 -2.13 2.79 -2.83
CA TYR A 178 -2.03 1.70 -1.86
C TYR A 178 -1.87 2.26 -0.45
N SER A 179 -2.78 1.96 0.47
CA SER A 179 -2.72 2.43 1.86
C SER A 179 -3.00 1.30 2.83
N ALA A 180 -2.23 1.12 3.90
CA ALA A 180 -2.45 0.06 4.88
C ALA A 180 -2.36 0.61 6.31
N ILE A 181 -3.25 0.12 7.18
CA ILE A 181 -3.21 0.37 8.62
C ILE A 181 -2.79 -0.93 9.30
N GLY A 182 -1.77 -0.86 10.15
CA GLY A 182 -1.31 -1.99 10.96
C GLY A 182 -1.23 -1.61 12.43
N ALA A 183 -1.23 -2.62 13.29
CA ALA A 183 -0.98 -2.54 14.73
C ALA A 183 0.12 -3.53 15.13
#